data_AF-A0A971IEZ8-F1
#
_entry.id   AF-A0A971IEZ8-F1
#
_cell.length_a   1.000
_cell.length_b   1.000
_cell.length_c   1.000
_cell.angle_alpha   90.00
_cell.angle_beta   90.00
_cell.angle_gamma   90.00
#
_symmetry.space_group_name_H-M   'P 1'
#
loop_
_entity.id
_entity.type
_entity.pdbx_description
1 polymer ?
#
loop_
_entity_poly.entity_id
_entity_poly.type
_entity_poly.pdbx_seq_one_letter_code
_entity_poly.pdbx_strand_id
1 'polypeptide(L)'
;LLRRQYVGRNLFTVTAADVRKTLTPFCFVSGVRVDRDFPDTLAVTVDEYRPVAYVLSGDRWFVVDAGGHVICRAAVAARQLTGRPGPQPTAAEVDATGTAATEPGTGVPAPGAATPVSGQALEDRLLAGPARAALALPRLAAPGRIREGASIGDRGVTEMLGVVVALPRSLQRSLATVRSEQGQIELQFADGLAVRWGDAERTLAKTVALRTVLRRYASRGTTCTFMDLSIPDKTLARPVLQ
;
A
#
# COMPACT_ATOMS: atom_id res chain seq x y z
N LEU A 1 0.87 3.25 26.66
CA LEU A 1 0.46 4.66 26.45
C LEU A 1 -0.85 4.99 27.18
N LEU A 2 -1.98 4.41 26.76
CA LEU A 2 -3.31 4.76 27.28
C LEU A 2 -3.44 4.61 28.80
N ARG A 3 -2.99 3.49 29.37
CA ARG A 3 -2.99 3.29 30.82
C ARG A 3 -2.32 4.43 31.57
N ARG A 4 -1.12 4.86 31.14
CA ARG A 4 -0.40 5.97 31.76
C ARG A 4 -1.16 7.30 31.66
N GLN A 5 -1.91 7.51 30.57
CA GLN A 5 -2.61 8.76 30.29
C GLN A 5 -3.97 8.88 31.02
N TYR A 6 -4.65 7.75 31.25
CA TYR A 6 -6.05 7.74 31.72
C TYR A 6 -6.25 7.12 33.11
N VAL A 7 -5.25 6.43 33.68
CA VAL A 7 -5.33 5.98 35.08
C VAL A 7 -5.50 7.18 36.01
N GLY A 8 -6.44 7.08 36.95
CA GLY A 8 -6.78 8.14 37.90
C GLY A 8 -7.74 9.21 37.33
N ARG A 9 -8.11 9.14 36.04
CA ARG A 9 -9.19 9.98 35.49
C ARG A 9 -10.56 9.38 35.78
N ASN A 10 -11.56 10.25 35.90
CA ASN A 10 -12.95 9.84 36.06
C ASN A 10 -13.45 9.09 34.81
N LEU A 11 -13.94 7.86 35.00
CA LEU A 11 -14.40 6.95 33.95
C LEU A 11 -15.50 7.56 33.05
N PHE A 12 -16.37 8.39 33.63
CA PHE A 12 -17.48 9.02 32.91
C PHE A 12 -17.05 10.18 32.02
N THR A 13 -15.88 10.78 32.28
CA THR A 13 -15.39 11.93 31.52
C THR A 13 -14.56 11.56 30.30
N VAL A 14 -14.04 10.33 30.22
CA VAL A 14 -13.21 9.91 29.09
C VAL A 14 -14.10 9.54 27.90
N THR A 15 -13.88 10.22 26.78
CA THR A 15 -14.63 9.98 25.54
C THR A 15 -13.80 9.20 24.51
N ALA A 16 -14.47 8.59 23.52
CA ALA A 16 -13.79 7.98 22.39
C ALA A 16 -12.95 8.98 21.58
N ALA A 17 -13.35 10.26 21.54
CA ALA A 17 -12.59 11.32 20.88
C ALA A 17 -11.26 11.62 21.60
N ASP A 18 -11.26 11.61 22.94
CA ASP A 18 -10.03 11.78 23.73
C ASP A 18 -9.05 10.65 23.44
N VAL A 19 -9.54 9.41 23.47
CA VAL A 19 -8.71 8.22 23.22
C VAL A 19 -8.18 8.26 21.78
N ARG A 20 -9.03 8.61 20.80
CA ARG A 20 -8.62 8.77 19.39
C ARG A 20 -7.53 9.83 19.23
N LYS A 21 -7.65 10.98 19.91
CA LYS A 21 -6.63 12.03 19.90
C LYS A 21 -5.29 11.55 20.47
N THR A 22 -5.34 10.75 21.53
CA THR A 22 -4.13 10.14 22.11
C THR A 22 -3.49 9.12 21.16
N LEU A 23 -4.31 8.45 20.34
CA LEU A 23 -3.85 7.46 19.37
C LEU A 23 -3.51 8.04 17.98
N THR A 24 -3.72 9.34 17.74
CA THR A 24 -3.38 10.01 16.46
C THR A 24 -1.95 9.73 15.96
N PRO A 25 -0.91 9.59 16.80
CA PRO A 25 0.43 9.26 16.32
C PRO A 25 0.55 7.87 15.66
N PHE A 26 -0.39 6.95 15.87
CA PHE A 26 -0.35 5.58 15.34
C PHE A 26 -1.16 5.49 14.04
N CYS A 27 -0.47 5.45 12.90
CA CYS A 27 -1.14 5.50 11.60
C CYS A 27 -1.98 4.26 11.28
N PHE A 28 -1.71 3.13 11.95
CA PHE A 28 -2.47 1.89 11.75
C PHE A 28 -3.85 1.90 12.43
N VAL A 29 -4.16 2.87 13.29
CA VAL A 29 -5.46 2.93 13.97
C VAL A 29 -6.53 3.48 13.02
N SER A 30 -7.53 2.65 12.70
CA SER A 30 -8.69 3.04 11.89
C SER A 30 -9.88 3.44 12.76
N GLY A 31 -10.05 2.77 13.89
CA GLY A 31 -11.20 2.93 14.77
C GLY A 31 -10.83 2.80 16.23
N VAL A 32 -11.61 3.49 17.07
CA VAL A 32 -11.53 3.38 18.52
C VAL A 32 -12.95 3.30 19.04
N ARG A 33 -13.22 2.28 19.83
CA ARG A 33 -14.46 2.10 20.58
C ARG A 33 -14.12 2.08 22.06
N VAL A 34 -14.93 2.77 22.84
CA VAL A 34 -14.75 2.90 24.27
C VAL A 34 -16.02 2.42 24.94
N ASP A 35 -15.86 1.47 25.83
CA ASP A 35 -16.92 0.90 26.66
C ASP A 35 -16.51 0.94 28.13
N ARG A 36 -17.50 0.84 29.02
CA ARG A 36 -17.31 0.95 30.47
C ARG A 36 -17.57 -0.40 31.09
N ASP A 37 -16.50 -1.02 31.56
CA ASP A 37 -16.54 -2.26 32.30
C ASP A 37 -16.44 -1.94 33.79
N PHE A 38 -17.60 -1.79 34.41
CA PHE A 38 -17.70 -1.36 35.81
C PHE A 38 -17.06 -2.41 36.76
N PRO A 39 -16.50 -1.97 37.91
CA PRO A 39 -16.66 -0.66 38.53
C PRO A 39 -15.65 0.42 38.10
N ASP A 40 -14.45 0.04 37.66
CA ASP A 40 -13.32 0.97 37.51
C ASP A 40 -12.57 0.85 36.17
N THR A 41 -13.06 0.02 35.25
CA THR A 41 -12.35 -0.31 34.02
C THR A 41 -12.95 0.40 32.80
N LEU A 42 -12.09 1.06 32.03
CA LEU A 42 -12.42 1.57 30.71
C LEU A 42 -11.94 0.55 29.68
N ALA A 43 -12.87 -0.16 29.05
CA ALA A 43 -12.57 -1.07 27.95
C ALA A 43 -12.37 -0.26 26.67
N VAL A 44 -11.18 -0.35 26.08
CA VAL A 44 -10.86 0.33 24.81
C VAL A 44 -10.57 -0.72 23.76
N THR A 45 -11.40 -0.76 22.73
CA THR A 45 -11.22 -1.61 21.55
C THR A 45 -10.66 -0.75 20.42
N VAL A 46 -9.53 -1.16 19.86
CA VAL A 46 -8.87 -0.49 18.74
C VAL A 46 -9.05 -1.34 17.50
N ASP A 47 -9.57 -0.72 16.44
CA ASP A 47 -9.65 -1.32 15.11
C ASP A 47 -8.44 -0.82 14.29
N GLU A 48 -7.76 -1.73 13.60
CA GLU A 48 -6.56 -1.42 12.82
C GLU A 48 -6.82 -1.53 11.31
N TYR A 49 -6.21 -0.64 10.54
CA TYR A 49 -6.09 -0.80 9.10
C TYR A 49 -5.28 -2.05 8.77
N ARG A 50 -5.71 -2.78 7.72
CA ARG A 50 -4.99 -3.95 7.21
C ARG A 50 -4.15 -3.57 6.00
N PRO A 51 -2.82 -3.54 6.11
CA PRO A 51 -1.94 -3.24 4.99
C PRO A 51 -2.05 -4.30 3.91
N VAL A 52 -2.20 -3.87 2.65
CA VAL A 52 -2.28 -4.77 1.49
C VAL A 52 -1.12 -4.52 0.53
N ALA A 53 -0.60 -3.31 0.48
CA ALA A 53 0.36 -2.92 -0.54
C ALA A 53 1.28 -1.77 -0.11
N TYR A 54 2.45 -1.73 -0.75
CA TYR A 54 3.26 -0.52 -0.87
C TYR A 54 2.96 0.19 -2.19
N VAL A 55 2.66 1.47 -2.15
CA VAL A 55 2.39 2.30 -3.34
C VAL A 55 3.47 3.36 -3.46
N LEU A 56 4.14 3.39 -4.62
CA LEU A 56 5.06 4.43 -5.04
C LEU A 56 4.29 5.56 -5.72
N SER A 57 4.44 6.77 -5.19
CA SER A 57 3.89 7.99 -5.78
C SER A 57 4.98 9.06 -5.77
N GLY A 58 5.34 9.53 -6.97
CA GLY A 58 6.50 10.39 -7.18
C GLY A 58 7.77 9.67 -6.70
N ASP A 59 8.30 10.13 -5.58
CA ASP A 59 9.51 9.60 -4.98
C ASP A 59 9.34 8.86 -3.65
N ARG A 60 8.09 8.75 -3.18
CA ARG A 60 7.79 8.25 -1.83
C ARG A 60 6.96 6.99 -1.87
N TRP A 61 7.21 6.17 -0.87
CA TRP A 61 6.48 4.94 -0.62
C TRP A 61 5.45 5.15 0.48
N PHE A 62 4.25 4.66 0.23
CA PHE A 62 3.12 4.68 1.14
C PHE A 62 2.63 3.26 1.39
N VAL A 63 2.08 3.02 2.58
CA VAL A 63 1.35 1.79 2.91
C VAL A 63 -0.13 2.07 2.71
N VAL A 64 -0.80 1.19 1.97
CA VAL A 64 -2.23 1.33 1.67
C VAL A 64 -3.01 0.08 2.07
N ASP A 65 -4.28 0.26 2.39
CA ASP A 65 -5.22 -0.83 2.65
C ASP A 65 -5.95 -1.29 1.37
N ALA A 66 -6.83 -2.29 1.53
CA ALA A 66 -7.64 -2.85 0.44
C ALA A 66 -8.57 -1.84 -0.25
N GLY A 67 -9.02 -0.80 0.48
CA GLY A 67 -9.92 0.23 -0.02
C GLY A 67 -9.18 1.40 -0.67
N GLY A 68 -7.85 1.34 -0.78
CA GLY A 68 -7.02 2.43 -1.27
C GLY A 68 -6.82 3.56 -0.24
N HIS A 69 -7.15 3.32 1.04
CA HIS A 69 -6.82 4.27 2.10
C HIS A 69 -5.32 4.25 2.37
N VAL A 70 -4.71 5.44 2.40
CA VAL A 70 -3.29 5.64 2.61
C VAL A 70 -3.03 5.71 4.11
N ILE A 71 -2.52 4.61 4.67
CA ILE A 71 -2.27 4.49 6.11
C ILE A 71 -1.21 5.51 6.54
N CYS A 72 -0.01 5.43 5.96
CA CYS A 72 1.10 6.36 6.20
C CYS A 72 2.25 6.09 5.23
N ARG A 73 3.29 6.92 5.25
CA ARG A 73 4.55 6.59 4.54
C ARG A 73 5.18 5.30 5.07
N ALA A 74 5.82 4.54 4.17
CA ALA A 74 6.52 3.31 4.49
C ALA A 74 7.59 3.48 5.58
N ALA A 75 8.30 4.62 5.60
CA ALA A 75 9.27 4.94 6.65
C ALA A 75 8.62 5.13 8.03
N VAL A 76 7.42 5.70 8.08
CA VAL A 76 6.64 5.86 9.33
C VAL A 76 6.19 4.48 9.81
N ALA A 77 5.58 3.69 8.92
CA ALA A 77 5.18 2.31 9.19
C ALA A 77 6.34 1.47 9.73
N ALA A 78 7.52 1.55 9.10
CA ALA A 78 8.69 0.81 9.55
C ALA A 78 9.13 1.19 10.98
N ARG A 79 9.12 2.48 11.33
CA ARG A 79 9.44 2.93 12.70
C ARG A 79 8.42 2.41 13.72
N GLN A 80 7.13 2.43 13.41
CA GLN A 80 6.08 1.98 14.33
C GLN A 80 6.09 0.46 14.53
N LEU A 81 6.36 -0.31 13.46
CA LEU A 81 6.36 -1.78 13.52
C LEU A 81 7.63 -2.37 14.12
N THR A 82 8.79 -1.72 13.94
CA THR A 82 10.08 -2.24 14.42
C THR A 82 10.47 -1.75 15.82
N GLY A 83 9.69 -0.83 16.41
CA GLY A 83 9.93 -0.30 17.76
C GLY A 83 11.25 0.46 17.94
N ARG A 84 12.07 0.62 16.88
CA ARG A 84 13.30 1.41 16.91
C ARG A 84 12.98 2.87 16.54
N PRO A 85 13.41 3.86 17.35
CA PRO A 85 13.44 5.24 16.88
C PRO A 85 14.33 5.26 15.64
N GLY A 86 13.75 5.59 14.48
CA GLY A 86 14.55 5.77 13.26
C GLY A 86 15.54 6.91 13.49
N PRO A 87 16.73 6.89 12.86
CA PRO A 87 17.65 8.02 12.95
C PRO A 87 16.91 9.29 12.52
N GLN A 88 17.06 10.36 13.31
CA GLN A 88 16.51 11.68 12.98
C GLN A 88 16.95 12.07 11.56
N PRO A 89 16.06 12.63 10.73
CA PRO A 89 16.47 13.22 9.47
C PRO A 89 17.47 14.34 9.77
N THR A 90 18.70 14.18 9.28
CA THR A 90 19.70 15.23 9.25
C THR A 90 19.22 16.32 8.29
N ALA A 91 18.76 17.44 8.85
CA ALA A 91 18.80 18.84 8.39
C ALA A 91 18.65 19.21 6.89
N ALA A 92 18.22 18.32 5.99
CA ALA A 92 18.09 18.63 4.56
C ALA A 92 16.63 18.82 4.09
N GLU A 93 15.63 18.62 4.96
CA GLU A 93 14.21 18.78 4.61
C GLU A 93 13.48 19.75 5.54
N VAL A 94 14.07 20.92 5.77
CA VAL A 94 13.36 22.07 6.32
C VAL A 94 13.67 23.29 5.46
N ASP A 95 12.95 23.42 4.35
CA ASP A 95 12.45 24.76 4.02
C ASP A 95 11.21 24.71 3.13
N ALA A 96 10.21 25.49 3.54
CA ALA A 96 9.11 26.06 2.76
C ALA A 96 7.87 26.20 3.68
N THR A 97 7.84 27.28 4.46
CA THR A 97 6.57 27.83 4.98
C THR A 97 6.56 29.34 4.85
N GLY A 98 5.49 29.84 4.21
CA GLY A 98 4.99 31.23 4.27
C GLY A 98 5.44 32.13 3.11
N THR A 99 4.67 33.10 2.61
CA THR A 99 3.31 33.62 2.85
C THR A 99 2.97 34.56 1.65
N ALA A 100 1.68 34.82 1.42
CA ALA A 100 1.08 35.54 0.29
C ALA A 100 1.49 37.03 0.08
N ALA A 101 1.39 37.53 -1.18
CA ALA A 101 0.45 38.57 -1.64
C ALA A 101 0.87 39.32 -2.95
N THR A 102 -0.13 39.57 -3.83
CA THR A 102 -0.32 40.71 -4.78
C THR A 102 0.42 40.74 -6.15
N GLU A 103 -0.37 40.87 -7.24
CA GLU A 103 -0.03 41.06 -8.67
C GLU A 103 0.36 42.54 -9.02
N PRO A 104 0.58 42.99 -10.29
CA PRO A 104 0.93 42.32 -11.58
C PRO A 104 2.14 42.99 -12.30
N GLY A 105 2.73 42.33 -13.32
CA GLY A 105 3.56 43.03 -14.31
C GLY A 105 4.66 42.19 -14.99
N THR A 106 4.42 41.84 -16.25
CA THR A 106 5.36 41.73 -17.39
C THR A 106 6.71 41.03 -17.19
N GLY A 107 6.86 39.84 -17.78
CA GLY A 107 8.15 39.32 -18.28
C GLY A 107 8.48 37.86 -17.89
N VAL A 108 8.28 36.93 -18.85
CA VAL A 108 9.08 35.73 -19.23
C VAL A 108 10.09 35.12 -18.21
N PRO A 109 10.34 33.77 -18.14
CA PRO A 109 9.61 32.57 -18.56
C PRO A 109 9.21 31.66 -17.37
N ALA A 110 8.39 30.63 -17.66
CA ALA A 110 7.83 29.66 -16.72
C ALA A 110 8.88 28.85 -15.90
N PRO A 111 8.67 28.62 -14.60
CA PRO A 111 9.48 27.69 -13.81
C PRO A 111 8.88 26.27 -13.80
N GLY A 112 9.72 25.31 -14.20
CA GLY A 112 9.76 23.98 -13.58
C GLY A 112 8.64 23.01 -13.95
N ALA A 113 8.53 22.68 -15.24
CA ALA A 113 7.92 21.43 -15.65
C ALA A 113 8.58 20.28 -14.87
N ALA A 114 7.78 19.54 -14.09
CA ALA A 114 8.20 18.27 -13.53
C ALA A 114 8.68 17.42 -14.71
N THR A 115 10.00 17.17 -14.77
CA THR A 115 10.60 16.33 -15.80
C THR A 115 9.84 15.01 -15.79
N PRO A 116 9.32 14.53 -16.94
CA PRO A 116 8.69 13.24 -16.98
C PRO A 116 9.72 12.22 -16.50
N VAL A 117 9.46 11.64 -15.33
CA VAL A 117 10.26 10.51 -14.83
C VAL A 117 10.11 9.45 -15.91
N SER A 118 11.19 9.16 -16.63
CA SER A 118 11.19 8.15 -17.69
C SER A 118 10.64 6.84 -17.11
N GLY A 119 9.85 6.10 -17.89
CA GLY A 119 9.21 4.85 -17.41
C GLY A 119 10.21 3.90 -16.74
N GLN A 120 11.42 3.82 -17.28
CA GLN A 120 12.53 3.02 -16.74
C GLN A 120 12.97 3.45 -15.34
N ALA A 121 13.04 4.76 -15.05
CA ALA A 121 13.39 5.25 -13.72
C ALA A 121 12.28 4.95 -12.68
N LEU A 122 11.02 4.93 -13.10
CA LEU A 122 9.91 4.50 -12.24
C LEU A 122 9.98 2.98 -11.98
N GLU A 123 10.32 2.20 -13.00
CA GLU A 123 10.50 0.75 -12.89
C GLU A 123 11.62 0.35 -11.95
N ASP A 124 12.80 0.95 -12.08
CA ASP A 124 13.95 0.68 -11.21
C ASP A 124 13.60 0.94 -9.74
N ARG A 125 12.82 1.99 -9.49
CA ARG A 125 12.35 2.33 -8.14
C ARG A 125 11.33 1.33 -7.64
N LEU A 126 10.38 0.93 -8.47
CA LEU A 126 9.36 -0.07 -8.14
C LEU A 126 10.02 -1.41 -7.74
N LEU A 127 11.06 -1.81 -8.50
CA LEU A 127 11.87 -3.00 -8.23
C LEU A 127 12.77 -2.86 -7.00
N ALA A 128 13.34 -1.68 -6.74
CA ALA A 128 14.11 -1.43 -5.52
C ALA A 128 13.23 -1.50 -4.26
N GLY A 129 12.01 -0.96 -4.33
CA GLY A 129 11.07 -0.94 -3.22
C GLY A 129 11.38 0.13 -2.16
N PRO A 130 10.64 0.15 -1.05
CA PRO A 130 10.94 1.06 0.05
C PRO A 130 12.24 0.65 0.74
N ALA A 131 13.11 1.64 1.01
CA ALA A 131 14.39 1.45 1.72
C ALA A 131 14.25 0.71 3.07
N ARG A 132 13.06 0.75 3.67
CA ARG A 132 12.69 -0.06 4.84
C ARG A 132 11.32 -0.69 4.64
N ALA A 133 11.29 -1.85 4.02
CA ALA A 133 10.10 -2.71 3.96
C ALA A 133 9.95 -3.46 5.30
N ALA A 134 9.04 -2.99 6.16
CA ALA A 134 8.74 -3.69 7.41
C ALA A 134 7.70 -4.81 7.24
N LEU A 135 7.03 -4.87 6.08
CA LEU A 135 5.99 -5.84 5.76
C LEU A 135 6.30 -6.53 4.43
N ALA A 136 5.94 -7.80 4.31
CA ALA A 136 6.00 -8.54 3.03
C ALA A 136 4.74 -8.22 2.21
N LEU A 137 4.73 -7.04 1.58
CA LEU A 137 3.62 -6.57 0.76
C LEU A 137 4.06 -6.36 -0.70
N PRO A 138 3.17 -6.61 -1.66
CA PRO A 138 3.41 -6.26 -3.05
C PRO A 138 3.56 -4.76 -3.25
N ARG A 139 4.24 -4.40 -4.33
CA ARG A 139 4.58 -3.03 -4.69
C ARG A 139 3.81 -2.59 -5.93
N LEU A 140 3.27 -1.38 -5.89
CA LEU A 140 2.51 -0.77 -6.98
C LEU A 140 3.03 0.63 -7.26
N ALA A 141 2.80 1.11 -8.47
CA ALA A 141 2.96 2.52 -8.81
C ALA A 141 1.57 3.17 -8.92
N ALA A 142 1.44 4.39 -8.41
CA ALA A 142 0.24 5.20 -8.57
C ALA A 142 0.57 6.50 -9.31
N PRO A 143 -0.25 6.90 -10.30
CA PRO A 143 -0.10 8.21 -10.90
C PRO A 143 -0.51 9.31 -9.89
N GLY A 144 0.16 10.45 -9.97
CA GLY A 144 -0.19 11.63 -9.17
C GLY A 144 0.40 11.66 -7.76
N ARG A 145 -0.08 12.62 -6.95
CA ARG A 145 0.38 12.86 -5.57
C ARG A 145 -0.58 12.26 -4.56
N ILE A 146 -0.04 11.41 -3.70
CA ILE A 146 -0.78 10.76 -2.60
C ILE A 146 -0.55 11.52 -1.29
N ARG A 147 -1.58 11.59 -0.43
CA ARG A 147 -1.51 12.16 0.93
C ARG A 147 -1.82 11.08 1.97
N GLU A 148 -1.12 11.11 3.10
CA GLU A 148 -1.39 10.24 4.24
C GLU A 148 -2.80 10.51 4.80
N GLY A 149 -3.52 9.46 5.19
CA GLY A 149 -4.90 9.53 5.68
C GLY A 149 -5.97 9.76 4.61
N ALA A 150 -5.58 9.98 3.34
CA ALA A 150 -6.52 10.14 2.23
C ALA A 150 -6.79 8.80 1.52
N SER A 151 -7.85 8.73 0.73
CA SER A 151 -8.10 7.60 -0.18
C SER A 151 -7.58 7.91 -1.58
N ILE A 152 -6.99 6.91 -2.23
CA ILE A 152 -6.56 7.01 -3.63
C ILE A 152 -7.78 6.82 -4.53
N GLY A 153 -8.16 7.86 -5.26
CA GLY A 153 -9.28 7.82 -6.21
C GLY A 153 -8.92 7.34 -7.61
N ASP A 154 -7.68 6.86 -7.82
CA ASP A 154 -7.24 6.37 -9.11
C ASP A 154 -7.83 4.98 -9.41
N ARG A 155 -8.43 4.86 -10.60
CA ARG A 155 -9.09 3.62 -11.02
C ARG A 155 -8.08 2.48 -11.19
N GLY A 156 -6.91 2.75 -11.79
CA GLY A 156 -5.88 1.73 -12.01
C GLY A 156 -5.36 1.16 -10.69
N VAL A 157 -5.10 2.02 -9.70
CA VAL A 157 -4.69 1.59 -8.35
C VAL A 157 -5.78 0.74 -7.69
N THR A 158 -7.04 1.17 -7.79
CA THR A 158 -8.18 0.43 -7.22
C THR A 158 -8.32 -0.96 -7.84
N GLU A 159 -8.18 -1.05 -9.16
CA GLU A 159 -8.21 -2.32 -9.90
C GLU A 159 -7.06 -3.25 -9.49
N MET A 160 -5.83 -2.73 -9.43
CA MET A 160 -4.68 -3.50 -8.98
C MET A 160 -4.83 -3.99 -7.52
N LEU A 161 -5.33 -3.14 -6.61
CA LEU A 161 -5.61 -3.53 -5.22
C LEU A 161 -6.69 -4.62 -5.16
N GLY A 162 -7.73 -4.53 -5.99
CA GLY A 162 -8.77 -5.56 -6.11
C GLY A 162 -8.18 -6.92 -6.51
N VAL A 163 -7.25 -6.93 -7.48
CA VAL A 163 -6.53 -8.15 -7.87
C VAL A 163 -5.70 -8.70 -6.72
N VAL A 164 -4.93 -7.86 -6.01
CA VAL A 164 -4.13 -8.29 -4.85
C VAL A 164 -5.01 -8.94 -3.79
N VAL A 165 -6.14 -8.32 -3.43
CA VAL A 165 -7.06 -8.81 -2.39
C VAL A 165 -7.70 -10.13 -2.78
N ALA A 166 -7.99 -10.33 -4.08
CA ALA A 166 -8.58 -11.57 -4.57
C ALA A 166 -7.61 -12.75 -4.58
N LEU A 167 -6.30 -12.49 -4.64
CA LEU A 167 -5.29 -13.55 -4.57
C LEU A 167 -5.31 -14.25 -3.18
N PRO A 168 -5.06 -15.57 -3.11
CA PRO A 168 -4.81 -16.26 -1.87
C PRO A 168 -3.64 -15.65 -1.08
N ARG A 169 -3.70 -15.67 0.26
CA ARG A 169 -2.64 -15.11 1.13
C ARG A 169 -1.24 -15.63 0.84
N SER A 170 -1.11 -16.89 0.38
CA SER A 170 0.18 -17.44 -0.04
C SER A 170 0.74 -16.70 -1.25
N LEU A 171 -0.10 -16.43 -2.25
CA LEU A 171 0.28 -15.72 -3.47
C LEU A 171 0.49 -14.23 -3.20
N GLN A 172 -0.30 -13.61 -2.33
CA GLN A 172 -0.08 -12.21 -1.91
C GLN A 172 1.30 -11.99 -1.30
N ARG A 173 1.80 -12.94 -0.48
CA ARG A 173 3.12 -12.85 0.16
C ARG A 173 4.28 -13.05 -0.82
N SER A 174 4.08 -13.85 -1.86
CA SER A 174 5.06 -14.06 -2.92
C SER A 174 5.00 -12.98 -4.00
N LEU A 175 3.94 -12.17 -4.04
CA LEU A 175 3.78 -11.13 -5.04
C LEU A 175 4.75 -9.98 -4.75
N ALA A 176 5.66 -9.72 -5.68
CA ALA A 176 6.65 -8.66 -5.56
C ALA A 176 6.11 -7.33 -6.09
N THR A 177 5.56 -7.35 -7.31
CA THR A 177 5.18 -6.14 -8.04
C THR A 177 3.86 -6.33 -8.78
N VAL A 178 3.03 -5.29 -8.81
CA VAL A 178 1.83 -5.19 -9.64
C VAL A 178 1.93 -3.92 -10.46
N ARG A 179 1.67 -4.04 -11.76
CA ARG A 179 1.64 -2.92 -12.69
C ARG A 179 0.31 -2.88 -13.42
N SER A 180 -0.05 -1.70 -13.88
CA SER A 180 -1.15 -1.50 -14.81
C SER A 180 -0.67 -0.55 -15.91
N GLU A 181 -0.70 -1.02 -17.15
CA GLU A 181 -0.44 -0.21 -18.33
C GLU A 181 -1.67 -0.26 -19.23
N GLN A 182 -2.27 0.91 -19.49
CA GLN A 182 -3.49 1.02 -20.33
C GLN A 182 -4.63 0.05 -19.88
N GLY A 183 -4.76 -0.19 -18.57
CA GLY A 183 -5.77 -1.10 -18.01
C GLY A 183 -5.40 -2.59 -18.07
N GLN A 184 -4.23 -2.94 -18.63
CA GLN A 184 -3.69 -4.30 -18.57
C GLN A 184 -2.85 -4.46 -17.31
N ILE A 185 -3.27 -5.35 -16.42
CA ILE A 185 -2.59 -5.65 -15.16
C ILE A 185 -1.58 -6.76 -15.38
N GLU A 186 -0.38 -6.53 -14.87
CA GLU A 186 0.71 -7.52 -14.83
C GLU A 186 1.16 -7.73 -13.40
N LEU A 187 1.36 -8.99 -13.04
CA LEU A 187 1.81 -9.43 -11.72
C LEU A 187 3.21 -10.04 -11.87
N GLN A 188 4.12 -9.67 -10.98
CA GLN A 188 5.42 -10.30 -10.86
C GLN A 188 5.62 -10.84 -9.46
N PHE A 189 5.95 -12.11 -9.38
CA PHE A 189 6.20 -12.82 -8.13
C PHE A 189 7.70 -12.88 -7.83
N ALA A 190 8.06 -12.97 -6.56
CA ALA A 190 9.43 -13.00 -6.08
C ALA A 190 10.20 -14.26 -6.52
N ASP A 191 9.49 -15.32 -6.90
CA ASP A 191 10.04 -16.55 -7.48
C ASP A 191 10.33 -16.43 -8.99
N GLY A 192 10.08 -15.26 -9.60
CA GLY A 192 10.32 -14.99 -11.01
C GLY A 192 9.14 -15.30 -11.93
N LEU A 193 8.01 -15.77 -11.39
CA LEU A 193 6.79 -15.95 -12.19
C LEU A 193 6.23 -14.58 -12.62
N ALA A 194 6.05 -14.42 -13.93
CA ALA A 194 5.33 -13.29 -14.52
C ALA A 194 3.92 -13.73 -14.92
N VAL A 195 2.88 -13.02 -14.45
CA VAL A 195 1.49 -13.31 -14.81
C VAL A 195 0.88 -12.10 -15.48
N ARG A 196 0.48 -12.25 -16.74
CA ARG A 196 -0.37 -11.27 -17.43
C ARG A 196 -1.81 -11.52 -17.00
N TRP A 197 -2.36 -10.62 -16.19
CA TRP A 197 -3.72 -10.73 -15.67
C TRP A 197 -4.77 -10.17 -16.63
N GLY A 198 -4.36 -9.19 -17.44
CA GLY A 198 -5.27 -8.42 -18.28
C GLY A 198 -6.09 -7.43 -17.46
N ASP A 199 -7.35 -7.21 -17.80
CA ASP A 199 -8.24 -6.36 -17.01
C ASP A 199 -8.58 -6.92 -15.60
N ALA A 200 -9.19 -6.09 -14.76
CA ALA A 200 -9.70 -6.51 -13.46
C ALA A 200 -11.02 -7.32 -13.53
N GLU A 201 -11.56 -7.58 -14.73
CA GLU A 201 -12.80 -8.36 -14.86
C GLU A 201 -12.56 -9.84 -14.55
N ARG A 202 -13.63 -10.51 -14.09
CA ARG A 202 -13.64 -11.94 -13.75
C ARG A 202 -12.47 -12.36 -12.84
N THR A 203 -12.01 -11.46 -11.95
CA THR A 203 -10.85 -11.65 -11.07
C THR A 203 -10.93 -12.95 -10.23
N LEU A 204 -12.13 -13.33 -9.77
CA LEU A 204 -12.33 -14.60 -9.06
C LEU A 204 -12.05 -15.82 -9.95
N ALA A 205 -12.54 -15.83 -11.20
CA ALA A 205 -12.30 -16.93 -12.14
C ALA A 205 -10.81 -17.03 -12.51
N LYS A 206 -10.16 -15.89 -12.78
CA LYS A 206 -8.70 -15.81 -13.04
C LYS A 206 -7.89 -16.34 -11.86
N THR A 207 -8.31 -16.04 -10.62
CA THR A 207 -7.67 -16.56 -9.40
C THR A 207 -7.78 -18.08 -9.30
N VAL A 208 -8.96 -18.64 -9.59
CA VAL A 208 -9.16 -20.10 -9.59
C VAL A 208 -8.31 -20.76 -10.67
N ALA A 209 -8.25 -20.17 -11.86
CA ALA A 209 -7.44 -20.64 -12.97
C ALA A 209 -5.94 -20.63 -12.61
N LEU A 210 -5.40 -19.50 -12.12
CA LEU A 210 -4.02 -19.36 -11.64
C LEU A 210 -3.66 -20.48 -10.64
N ARG A 211 -4.49 -20.64 -9.62
CA ARG A 211 -4.26 -21.62 -8.55
C ARG A 211 -4.29 -23.05 -9.08
N THR A 212 -5.15 -23.34 -10.06
CA THR A 212 -5.26 -24.67 -10.67
C THR A 212 -4.03 -24.99 -11.50
N VAL A 213 -3.56 -24.04 -12.30
CA VAL A 213 -2.35 -24.20 -13.12
C VAL A 213 -1.10 -24.36 -12.23
N LEU A 214 -0.93 -23.50 -11.22
CA LEU A 214 0.22 -23.59 -10.31
C LEU A 214 0.27 -24.92 -9.55
N ARG A 215 -0.87 -25.43 -9.07
CA ARG A 215 -0.92 -26.76 -8.43
C ARG A 215 -0.51 -27.87 -9.38
N ARG A 216 -0.94 -27.80 -10.65
CA ARG A 216 -0.59 -28.80 -11.68
C ARG A 216 0.92 -28.79 -11.96
N TYR A 217 1.52 -27.61 -12.01
CA TYR A 217 2.96 -27.46 -12.21
C TYR A 217 3.77 -27.96 -11.02
N ALA A 218 3.36 -27.59 -9.79
CA ALA A 218 3.96 -28.07 -8.57
C ALA A 218 3.91 -29.61 -8.47
N SER A 219 2.79 -30.24 -8.85
CA SER A 219 2.67 -31.71 -8.87
C SER A 219 3.61 -32.41 -9.85
N ARG A 220 4.10 -31.70 -10.87
CA ARG A 220 5.04 -32.18 -11.88
C ARG A 220 6.50 -31.77 -11.59
N GLY A 221 6.75 -31.07 -10.48
CA GLY A 221 8.07 -30.56 -10.13
C GLY A 221 8.60 -29.51 -11.10
N THR A 222 7.72 -28.85 -11.87
CA THR A 222 8.12 -27.84 -12.87
C THR A 222 7.75 -26.45 -12.41
N THR A 223 8.65 -25.48 -12.61
CA THR A 223 8.41 -24.06 -12.29
C THR A 223 7.77 -23.33 -13.45
N CYS A 224 6.69 -22.59 -13.19
CA CYS A 224 6.06 -21.73 -14.19
C CYS A 224 6.81 -20.39 -14.25
N THR A 225 7.25 -19.98 -15.44
CA THR A 225 7.95 -18.70 -15.64
C THR A 225 7.02 -17.60 -16.15
N PHE A 226 6.03 -17.97 -16.96
CA PHE A 226 5.07 -17.03 -17.52
C PHE A 226 3.68 -17.65 -17.58
N MET A 227 2.67 -16.87 -17.20
CA MET A 227 1.26 -17.24 -17.34
C MET A 227 0.43 -16.08 -17.88
N ASP A 228 -0.34 -16.34 -18.92
CA ASP A 228 -1.33 -15.43 -19.44
C ASP A 228 -2.73 -15.86 -19.00
N LEU A 229 -3.38 -14.97 -18.25
CA LEU A 229 -4.70 -15.13 -17.66
C LEU A 229 -5.69 -14.08 -18.14
N SER A 230 -5.36 -13.30 -19.19
CA SER A 230 -6.29 -12.31 -19.75
C SER A 230 -7.65 -12.92 -20.08
N ILE A 231 -7.69 -14.21 -20.47
CA ILE A 231 -8.91 -14.99 -20.64
C ILE A 231 -8.84 -16.19 -19.70
N PRO A 232 -9.66 -16.26 -18.63
CA PRO A 232 -9.53 -17.33 -17.62
C PRO A 232 -9.84 -18.71 -18.18
N ASP A 233 -10.62 -18.80 -19.26
CA ASP A 233 -10.97 -20.07 -19.91
C ASP A 233 -9.92 -20.49 -20.97
N LYS A 234 -8.96 -19.61 -21.30
CA LYS A 234 -7.86 -19.84 -22.25
C LYS A 234 -6.53 -19.43 -21.62
N THR A 235 -6.13 -20.12 -20.56
CA THR A 235 -4.86 -19.85 -19.89
C THR A 235 -3.68 -20.39 -20.70
N LEU A 236 -2.69 -19.54 -20.98
CA LEU A 236 -1.41 -19.98 -21.53
C LEU A 236 -0.37 -19.96 -20.43
N ALA A 237 0.29 -21.08 -20.15
CA ALA A 237 1.34 -21.16 -19.14
C ALA A 237 2.60 -21.79 -19.74
N ARG A 238 3.77 -21.26 -19.37
CA ARG A 238 5.10 -21.75 -19.75
C ARG A 238 5.85 -22.21 -18.49
N PRO A 239 6.73 -23.24 -18.54
CA PRO A 239 7.61 -23.61 -19.63
C PRO A 239 6.89 -24.51 -20.63
N VAL A 240 7.42 -24.64 -21.84
CA VAL A 240 6.84 -25.59 -22.80
C VAL A 240 6.83 -26.97 -22.11
N LEU A 241 5.63 -27.49 -21.84
CA LEU A 241 5.47 -28.90 -21.48
C LEU A 241 6.00 -29.69 -22.67
N GLN A 242 7.19 -30.28 -22.54
CA GLN A 242 7.60 -31.37 -23.42
C GLN A 242 6.78 -32.62 -23.08
#